data_AF-A0A2N3ARJ9-F1
#
_entry.id   AF-A0A2N3ARJ9-F1
#
_cell.length_a   1.000
_cell.length_b   1.000
_cell.length_c   1.000
_cell.angle_alpha   90.00
_cell.angle_beta   90.00
_cell.angle_gamma   90.00
#
_symmetry.space_group_name_H-M   'P 1'
#
loop_
_entity.id
_entity.type
_entity.pdbx_description
1 polymer ?
#
loop_
_entity_poly.entity_id
_entity_poly.type
_entity_poly.pdbx_seq_one_letter_code
_entity_poly.pdbx_strand_id
1 'polypeptide(L)'
;NWIEEANTPDDIIKRSKKKFVLGGHKAYSIAKLIKEVEVILISSLPAEKVRKLFFIPMENISQAIEYVQDKYGKNFQAYILPSGNTVLPQIE
;
A
#
# COMPACT_ATOMS: atom_id res chain seq x y z
N ASN A 1 13.98 -12.06 -5.53
CA ASN A 1 12.61 -11.48 -5.48
C ASN A 1 12.46 -10.56 -4.27
N TRP A 2 12.36 -9.24 -4.49
CA TRP A 2 12.47 -8.21 -3.43
C TRP A 2 11.37 -8.25 -2.37
N ILE A 3 10.12 -8.44 -2.77
CA ILE A 3 8.96 -8.53 -1.86
C ILE A 3 8.91 -9.90 -1.19
N GLU A 4 9.06 -10.98 -1.95
CA GLU A 4 8.93 -12.35 -1.43
C GLU A 4 9.96 -12.71 -0.35
N GLU A 5 11.18 -12.20 -0.50
CA GLU A 5 12.29 -12.43 0.43
C GLU A 5 12.30 -11.46 1.62
N ALA A 6 11.39 -10.48 1.67
CA ALA A 6 11.31 -9.53 2.75
C ALA A 6 10.32 -10.00 3.82
N ASN A 7 10.75 -9.96 5.07
CA ASN A 7 9.86 -10.17 6.22
C ASN A 7 9.30 -8.86 6.73
N THR A 8 10.06 -7.78 6.53
CA THR A 8 9.69 -6.42 6.91
C THR A 8 9.98 -5.41 5.80
N PRO A 9 9.32 -4.24 5.83
CA PRO A 9 9.57 -3.17 4.87
C PRO A 9 11.03 -2.67 4.96
N ASP A 10 11.60 -2.69 6.16
CA ASP A 10 12.98 -2.27 6.42
C ASP A 10 14.01 -3.19 5.75
N ASP A 11 13.69 -4.46 5.51
CA ASP A 11 14.57 -5.37 4.76
C ASP A 11 14.78 -4.85 3.32
N ILE A 12 13.70 -4.40 2.69
CA ILE A 12 13.70 -3.84 1.34
C ILE A 12 14.48 -2.52 1.33
N ILE A 13 14.24 -1.63 2.29
CA ILE A 13 14.93 -0.34 2.41
C ILE A 13 16.43 -0.54 2.58
N LYS A 14 16.87 -1.44 3.48
CA LYS A 14 18.28 -1.74 3.72
C LYS A 14 18.95 -2.33 2.47
N ARG A 15 18.27 -3.22 1.75
CA ARG A 15 18.78 -3.83 0.50
C ARG A 15 18.90 -2.79 -0.62
N SER A 16 17.93 -1.89 -0.75
CA SER A 16 17.89 -0.85 -1.81
C SER A 16 19.08 0.10 -1.72
N LYS A 17 19.51 0.45 -0.50
CA LYS A 17 20.69 1.30 -0.25
C LYS A 17 22.01 0.71 -0.74
N LYS A 18 22.10 -0.63 -0.93
CA LYS A 18 23.35 -1.32 -1.28
C LYS A 18 23.56 -1.48 -2.79
N LYS A 19 22.49 -1.50 -3.58
CA LYS A 19 22.55 -1.70 -5.04
C LYS A 19 21.23 -1.36 -5.72
N PHE A 20 21.29 -0.74 -6.89
CA PHE A 20 20.14 -0.61 -7.77
C PHE A 20 19.90 -1.93 -8.52
N VAL A 21 18.65 -2.41 -8.52
CA VAL A 21 18.22 -3.59 -9.28
C VAL A 21 16.87 -3.30 -9.91
N LEU A 22 16.68 -3.73 -11.16
CA LEU A 22 15.40 -3.63 -11.86
C LEU A 22 14.30 -4.35 -11.05
N GLY A 23 13.17 -3.69 -10.83
CA GLY A 23 12.08 -4.16 -9.95
C GLY A 23 12.27 -3.83 -8.46
N GLY A 24 13.52 -3.68 -7.98
CA GLY A 24 13.81 -3.30 -6.59
C GLY A 24 13.32 -1.90 -6.22
N HIS A 25 13.35 -0.96 -7.17
CA HIS A 25 12.86 0.41 -6.96
C HIS A 25 11.34 0.47 -6.70
N LYS A 26 10.53 -0.43 -7.31
CA LYS A 26 9.09 -0.50 -7.03
C LYS A 26 8.83 -1.07 -5.63
N ALA A 27 9.56 -2.13 -5.26
CA ALA A 27 9.49 -2.69 -3.92
C ALA A 27 9.90 -1.66 -2.86
N TYR A 28 10.94 -0.85 -3.13
CA TYR A 28 11.36 0.25 -2.27
C TYR A 28 10.28 1.32 -2.10
N SER A 29 9.61 1.72 -3.19
CA SER A 29 8.49 2.68 -3.10
C SER A 29 7.35 2.16 -2.23
N ILE A 30 6.98 0.87 -2.38
CA ILE A 30 5.98 0.22 -1.52
C ILE A 30 6.45 0.24 -0.06
N ALA A 31 7.69 -0.18 0.20
CA ALA A 31 8.24 -0.23 1.55
C ALA A 31 8.31 1.15 2.23
N LYS A 32 8.57 2.22 1.47
CA LYS A 32 8.54 3.59 1.99
C LYS A 32 7.10 4.03 2.28
N LEU A 33 6.16 3.76 1.37
CA LEU A 33 4.75 4.15 1.48
C LEU A 33 4.12 3.58 2.75
N ILE A 34 4.24 2.27 2.96
CA ILE A 34 3.57 1.57 4.06
C ILE A 34 4.16 1.82 5.44
N LYS A 35 5.27 2.58 5.54
CA LYS A 35 5.75 3.12 6.83
C LYS A 35 4.99 4.35 7.28
N GLU A 36 4.35 5.05 6.34
CA GLU A 36 3.64 6.31 6.59
C GLU A 36 2.12 6.09 6.60
N VAL A 37 1.62 5.15 5.80
CA VAL A 37 0.18 4.93 5.61
C VAL A 37 -0.18 3.45 5.59
N GLU A 38 -1.43 3.14 5.95
CA GLU A 38 -2.02 1.85 5.64
C GLU A 38 -2.53 1.84 4.20
N VAL A 39 -2.33 0.72 3.51
CA VAL A 39 -2.87 0.53 2.16
C VAL A 39 -3.85 -0.63 2.20
N ILE A 40 -5.12 -0.32 2.00
CA ILE A 40 -6.16 -1.33 1.74
C ILE A 40 -6.18 -1.56 0.24
N LEU A 41 -6.12 -2.83 -0.18
CA LEU A 41 -6.19 -3.21 -1.60
C LEU A 41 -7.40 -4.10 -1.85
N ILE A 42 -8.34 -3.58 -2.64
CA ILE A 42 -9.48 -4.31 -3.19
C ILE A 42 -9.11 -4.73 -4.61
N SER A 43 -8.91 -6.03 -4.83
CA SER A 43 -8.52 -6.58 -6.13
C SER A 43 -8.81 -8.08 -6.21
N SER A 44 -8.68 -8.67 -7.40
CA SER A 44 -8.72 -10.12 -7.61
C SER A 44 -7.43 -10.86 -7.20
N LEU A 45 -6.43 -10.17 -6.64
CA LEU A 45 -5.21 -10.82 -6.16
C LEU A 45 -5.52 -11.68 -4.92
N PRO A 46 -4.90 -12.87 -4.80
CA PRO A 46 -4.99 -13.68 -3.58
C PRO A 46 -4.56 -12.89 -2.35
N ALA A 47 -5.32 -12.99 -1.26
CA ALA A 47 -5.08 -12.25 -0.02
C ALA A 47 -3.66 -12.45 0.53
N GLU A 48 -3.08 -13.64 0.37
CA GLU A 48 -1.68 -13.94 0.73
C GLU A 48 -0.67 -13.05 0.00
N LYS A 49 -0.88 -12.78 -1.30
CA LYS A 49 0.00 -11.92 -2.10
C LYS A 49 -0.15 -10.46 -1.71
N VAL A 50 -1.36 -10.03 -1.39
CA VAL A 50 -1.63 -8.68 -0.88
C VAL A 50 -0.92 -8.47 0.46
N ARG A 51 -1.01 -9.44 1.39
CA ARG A 51 -0.29 -9.37 2.67
C ARG A 51 1.22 -9.38 2.49
N LYS A 52 1.75 -10.09 1.49
CA LYS A 52 3.18 -10.03 1.13
C LYS A 52 3.63 -8.64 0.68
N LEU A 53 2.74 -7.82 0.13
CA LEU A 53 3.00 -6.40 -0.16
C LEU A 53 2.89 -5.49 1.08
N PHE A 54 2.65 -6.06 2.27
CA PHE A 54 2.34 -5.33 3.51
C PHE A 54 1.05 -4.50 3.43
N PHE A 55 0.12 -4.90 2.56
CA PHE A 55 -1.19 -4.28 2.41
C PHE A 55 -2.27 -5.08 3.15
N ILE A 56 -3.43 -4.45 3.34
CA ILE A 56 -4.62 -5.06 3.94
C ILE A 56 -5.58 -5.49 2.82
N PRO A 57 -5.77 -6.80 2.57
CA PRO A 57 -6.73 -7.26 1.56
C PRO A 57 -8.17 -7.09 2.05
N MET A 58 -9.04 -6.60 1.18
CA MET A 58 -10.49 -6.54 1.37
C MET A 58 -11.22 -6.89 0.08
N GLU A 59 -12.45 -7.37 0.19
CA GLU A 59 -13.21 -7.88 -0.96
C GLU A 59 -13.93 -6.78 -1.73
N ASN A 60 -14.34 -5.72 -1.03
CA ASN A 60 -15.15 -4.65 -1.60
C ASN A 60 -15.00 -3.34 -0.82
N ILE A 61 -15.52 -2.25 -1.42
CA ILE A 61 -15.42 -0.91 -0.85
C ILE A 61 -16.21 -0.75 0.45
N SER A 62 -17.31 -1.47 0.63
CA SER A 62 -18.12 -1.42 1.84
C SER A 62 -17.32 -1.90 3.06
N GLN A 63 -16.64 -3.04 2.94
CA GLN A 63 -15.73 -3.54 3.98
C GLN A 63 -14.61 -2.54 4.32
N ALA A 64 -14.07 -1.86 3.31
CA ALA A 64 -13.04 -0.84 3.52
C ALA A 64 -13.56 0.39 4.26
N ILE A 65 -14.77 0.84 3.93
CA ILE A 65 -15.42 1.95 4.64
C ILE A 65 -15.71 1.56 6.09
N GLU A 66 -16.25 0.37 6.34
CA GLU A 66 -16.50 -0.13 7.70
C GLU A 66 -15.21 -0.16 8.54
N TYR A 67 -14.12 -0.72 7.99
CA TYR A 67 -12.82 -0.74 8.67
C TYR A 67 -12.31 0.68 9.02
N VAL A 68 -12.42 1.62 8.08
CA VAL A 68 -11.98 3.01 8.28
C VAL A 68 -12.86 3.70 9.33
N GLN A 69 -14.18 3.48 9.31
CA GLN A 69 -15.11 4.02 10.29
C GLN A 69 -14.86 3.48 11.69
N ASP A 70 -14.58 2.19 11.82
CA ASP A 70 -14.27 1.58 13.12
C ASP A 70 -12.95 2.11 13.69
N LYS A 71 -11.96 2.35 12.83
CA LYS A 71 -10.64 2.81 13.26
C LYS A 71 -10.54 4.31 13.52
N TYR A 72 -11.14 5.14 12.67
CA TYR A 72 -10.98 6.60 12.67
C TYR A 72 -12.28 7.36 13.01
N GLY A 73 -13.38 6.65 13.21
CA GLY A 73 -14.70 7.20 13.50
C GLY A 73 -15.53 7.50 12.26
N LYS A 74 -16.84 7.63 12.45
CA LYS A 74 -17.80 7.82 11.35
C LYS A 74 -17.71 9.18 10.63
N ASN A 75 -17.02 10.16 11.23
CA ASN A 75 -16.87 11.51 10.68
C ASN A 75 -15.52 11.74 9.99
N PHE A 76 -14.95 10.68 9.40
CA PHE A 76 -13.70 10.79 8.63
C PHE A 76 -13.94 11.59 7.34
N GLN A 77 -12.89 12.27 6.87
CA GLN A 77 -12.87 12.95 5.58
C GLN A 77 -12.09 12.12 4.58
N ALA A 78 -12.47 12.18 3.31
CA ALA A 78 -11.79 11.47 2.24
C ALA A 78 -11.76 12.28 0.96
N TYR A 79 -10.68 12.10 0.21
CA TYR A 79 -10.56 12.52 -1.18
C TYR A 79 -10.86 11.33 -2.09
N ILE A 80 -11.69 11.54 -3.10
CA ILE A 80 -12.02 10.50 -4.09
C ILE A 80 -11.33 10.85 -5.40
N LEU A 81 -10.48 9.94 -5.88
CA LEU A 81 -9.79 10.05 -7.16
C LEU A 81 -10.23 8.87 -8.03
N PRO A 82 -11.29 9.02 -8.86
CA PRO A 82 -11.83 7.91 -9.66
C PRO A 82 -10.81 7.27 -10.60
N SER A 83 -9.91 8.08 -11.16
CA SER A 83 -8.82 7.65 -12.05
C SER A 83 -7.47 8.13 -11.52
N GLY A 84 -7.00 7.52 -10.43
CA GLY A 84 -5.78 7.94 -9.72
C GLY A 84 -4.49 7.89 -10.55
N ASN A 85 -4.46 7.16 -11.66
CA ASN A 85 -3.30 7.04 -12.56
C ASN A 85 -3.21 8.17 -13.61
N THR A 86 -4.25 8.98 -13.79
CA THR A 86 -4.30 10.05 -14.80
C THR A 86 -4.30 11.45 -14.20
N VAL A 87 -4.23 11.55 -12.88
CA VAL A 87 -4.32 12.81 -12.14
C VAL A 87 -3.05 13.05 -11.31
N LEU A 88 -2.67 14.32 -11.18
CA LEU A 88 -1.61 14.76 -10.29
C LEU A 88 -2.24 15.63 -9.19
N PRO A 89 -2.46 15.10 -7.97
CA PRO A 89 -3.03 15.88 -6.90
C PRO A 89 -2.04 16.95 -6.42
N GLN A 90 -2.53 18.17 -6.24
CA GLN A 90 -1.79 19.28 -5.64
C GLN A 90 -2.46 19.64 -4.32
N ILE A 91 -1.65 19.81 -3.27
CA ILE A 91 -2.09 20.33 -1.98
C ILE A 91 -1.64 21.80 -1.96
N GLU A 92 -2.57 22.71 -1.65
CA GLU A 92 -2.29 24.13 -1.43
C GLU A 92 -1.82 24.39 0.01
#